data_AF-A0A0M1NKC7-F1
#
_entry.id   AF-A0A0M1NKC7-F1
#
_cell.length_a   1.000
_cell.length_b   1.000
_cell.length_c   1.000
_cell.angle_alpha   90.00
_cell.angle_beta   90.00
_cell.angle_gamma   90.00
#
_symmetry.space_group_name_H-M   'P 1'
#
loop_
_entity.id
_entity.type
_entity.pdbx_description
1 polymer ?
#
loop_
_entity_poly.entity_id
_entity_poly.type
_entity_poly.pdbx_seq_one_letter_code
_entity_poly.pdbx_strand_id
1 'polypeptide(L)'
;MKEHSRGIIEYIVTSTEINVEQVLKGPKEDAVNLKVIEPIGLRQTYTGKERIASEGYTAMKKGSEYVIFLGKNTFGQYSVINMQAGKFNLDGTDPDDLSGEESFNKQEIFTELKTNFSQELK
;
A
#
# COMPACT_ATOMS: atom_id res chain seq x y z
N MET A 1 26.35 29.06 -7.37
CA MET A 1 26.68 27.77 -6.75
C MET A 1 25.36 27.03 -6.57
N LYS A 2 25.05 26.02 -7.39
CA LYS A 2 23.83 25.22 -7.21
C LYS A 2 24.13 24.22 -6.09
N GLU A 3 23.41 24.34 -4.99
CA GLU A 3 23.51 23.39 -3.89
C GLU A 3 22.94 22.05 -4.37
N HIS A 4 23.78 21.00 -4.39
CA HIS A 4 23.30 19.63 -4.62
C HIS A 4 22.76 19.07 -3.29
N SER A 5 21.66 18.33 -3.38
CA SER A 5 20.98 17.61 -2.29
C SER A 5 21.98 16.91 -1.34
N ARG A 6 21.83 17.14 -0.02
CA ARG A 6 22.71 16.60 1.05
C ARG A 6 22.29 15.23 1.61
N GLY A 7 21.46 14.48 0.88
CA GLY A 7 20.99 13.15 1.28
C GLY A 7 19.49 13.00 1.06
N ILE A 8 19.11 11.91 0.39
CA ILE A 8 17.71 11.55 0.17
C ILE A 8 17.36 10.46 1.19
N ILE A 9 16.19 10.55 1.80
CA ILE A 9 15.66 9.46 2.61
C ILE A 9 15.21 8.36 1.63
N GLU A 10 16.02 7.31 1.50
CA GLU A 10 15.76 6.23 0.53
C GLU A 10 14.71 5.23 1.04
N TYR A 11 14.63 5.00 2.36
CA TYR A 11 13.75 3.99 2.95
C TYR A 11 12.98 4.56 4.14
N ILE A 12 11.67 4.73 3.97
CA ILE A 12 10.71 4.98 5.04
C ILE A 12 9.66 3.90 4.99
N VAL A 13 9.60 3.09 6.05
CA VAL A 13 8.65 1.99 6.11
C VAL A 13 8.01 1.85 7.47
N THR A 14 6.73 1.49 7.47
CA THR A 14 5.98 1.07 8.66
C THR A 14 5.34 -0.28 8.40
N SER A 15 5.09 -1.00 9.49
CA SER A 15 4.37 -2.26 9.46
C SER A 15 2.89 -2.01 9.80
N THR A 16 2.00 -2.29 8.86
CA THR A 16 0.55 -2.17 9.01
C THR A 16 -0.05 -3.55 9.25
N GLU A 17 -0.76 -3.70 10.36
CA GLU A 17 -1.53 -4.90 10.67
C GLU A 17 -2.81 -4.92 9.84
N ILE A 18 -3.10 -6.05 9.20
CA ILE A 18 -4.29 -6.25 8.39
C ILE A 18 -5.04 -7.51 8.81
N ASN A 19 -6.36 -7.50 8.63
CA ASN A 19 -7.17 -8.70 8.71
C ASN A 19 -7.32 -9.26 7.30
N VAL A 20 -6.83 -10.47 7.06
CA VAL A 20 -6.96 -11.11 5.74
C VAL A 20 -8.26 -11.89 5.67
N GLU A 21 -9.19 -11.42 4.86
CA GLU A 21 -10.45 -12.13 4.59
C GLU A 21 -10.26 -13.29 3.62
N GLN A 22 -9.48 -13.05 2.56
CA GLN A 22 -9.24 -14.04 1.52
C GLN A 22 -7.83 -13.92 0.93
N VAL A 23 -7.23 -15.07 0.62
CA VAL A 23 -5.99 -15.17 -0.16
C VAL A 23 -6.35 -15.64 -1.57
N LEU A 24 -6.22 -14.73 -2.54
CA LEU A 24 -6.48 -15.01 -3.95
C LEU A 24 -5.33 -15.79 -4.61
N LYS A 25 -4.08 -15.52 -4.19
CA LYS A 25 -2.88 -16.15 -4.73
C LYS A 25 -1.78 -16.20 -3.69
N GLY A 26 -1.10 -17.35 -3.60
CA GLY A 26 0.00 -17.58 -2.67
C GLY A 26 -0.35 -18.53 -1.51
N PRO A 27 0.61 -18.79 -0.61
CA PRO A 27 0.42 -19.65 0.56
C PRO A 27 -0.58 -19.04 1.55
N LYS A 28 -1.62 -19.78 1.91
CA LYS A 28 -2.69 -19.30 2.82
C LYS A 28 -2.22 -19.23 4.26
N GLU A 29 -1.27 -20.08 4.64
CA GLU A 29 -0.63 -20.14 5.94
C GLU A 29 0.10 -18.85 6.32
N ASP A 30 0.59 -18.09 5.33
CA ASP A 30 1.29 -16.82 5.53
C ASP A 30 0.32 -15.67 5.87
N ALA A 31 -0.99 -15.85 5.70
CA ALA A 31 -2.00 -14.81 5.93
C ALA A 31 -2.41 -14.64 7.41
N VAL A 32 -1.96 -15.53 8.30
CA VAL A 32 -2.32 -15.48 9.72
C VAL A 32 -1.58 -14.36 10.44
N ASN A 33 -2.32 -13.41 11.04
CA ASN A 33 -1.76 -12.23 11.72
C ASN A 33 -0.80 -11.41 10.84
N LEU A 34 -1.12 -11.30 9.55
CA LEU A 34 -0.25 -10.70 8.56
C LEU A 34 0.01 -9.22 8.86
N LYS A 35 1.29 -8.86 8.78
CA LYS A 35 1.78 -7.49 8.80
C LYS A 35 2.38 -7.14 7.44
N VAL A 36 1.90 -6.05 6.87
CA VAL A 36 2.34 -5.56 5.56
C VAL A 36 3.22 -4.34 5.73
N ILE A 37 4.36 -4.34 5.07
CA ILE A 37 5.27 -3.20 4.98
C ILE A 37 4.72 -2.23 3.95
N GLU A 38 4.44 -1.00 4.39
CA GLU A 38 4.08 0.12 3.53
C GLU A 38 5.21 1.17 3.52
N PRO A 39 5.41 1.90 2.41
CA PRO A 39 6.41 2.97 2.29
C PRO A 39 5.97 4.27 3.00
N ILE A 40 5.62 4.14 4.28
CA ILE A 40 5.18 5.20 5.18
C ILE A 40 6.22 5.38 6.27
N GLY A 41 6.63 6.61 6.54
CA GLY A 41 7.48 6.98 7.65
C GLY A 41 6.72 7.70 8.75
N LEU A 42 7.26 7.65 9.96
CA LEU A 42 6.82 8.49 11.07
C LEU A 42 7.93 9.50 11.38
N ARG A 43 7.63 10.78 11.21
CA ARG A 43 8.54 11.88 11.54
C ARG A 43 8.11 12.50 12.86
N GLN A 44 8.97 12.45 13.86
CA GLN A 44 8.79 13.21 15.10
C GLN A 44 9.10 14.68 14.86
N THR A 45 8.18 15.57 15.22
CA THR A 45 8.32 17.02 15.23
C THR A 45 8.18 17.56 16.65
N TYR A 46 8.40 18.86 16.87
CA TYR A 46 8.19 19.50 18.17
C TYR A 46 6.71 19.52 18.60
N THR A 47 5.79 19.38 17.65
CA THR A 47 4.34 19.45 17.87
C THR A 47 3.66 18.07 17.88
N GLY A 48 4.34 17.01 17.47
CA GLY A 48 3.78 15.67 17.45
C GLY A 48 4.47 14.72 16.49
N LYS A 49 3.76 13.67 16.08
CA LYS A 49 4.23 12.75 15.04
C LYS A 49 3.45 13.02 13.76
N GLU A 50 4.17 13.15 12.67
CA GLU A 50 3.61 13.31 11.33
C GLU A 50 3.88 12.04 10.52
N ARG A 51 2.90 11.63 9.71
CA ARG A 51 3.11 10.59 8.70
C ARG A 51 3.71 11.24 7.45
N ILE A 52 4.75 10.62 6.93
CA ILE A 52 5.31 10.94 5.61
C ILE A 52 5.17 9.70 4.74
N ALA A 53 5.00 9.86 3.45
CA ALA A 53 4.93 8.76 2.50
C ALA A 53 5.96 8.99 1.40
N SER A 54 6.39 7.90 0.76
CA SER A 54 7.05 8.02 -0.54
C SER A 54 6.11 8.73 -1.52
N GLU A 55 6.68 9.50 -2.44
CA GLU A 55 5.92 10.28 -3.42
C GLU A 55 4.90 9.42 -4.16
N GLY A 56 3.66 9.92 -4.25
CA GLY A 56 2.54 9.23 -4.89
C GLY A 56 1.87 8.13 -4.07
N TYR A 57 2.36 7.78 -2.87
CA TYR A 57 1.77 6.74 -2.02
C TYR A 57 0.90 7.33 -0.90
N THR A 58 -0.26 6.72 -0.64
CA THR A 58 -1.11 7.02 0.52
C THR A 58 -1.17 5.82 1.46
N ALA A 59 -1.24 6.03 2.78
CA ALA A 59 -1.33 4.90 3.72
C ALA A 59 -2.70 4.21 3.59
N MET A 60 -2.75 2.88 3.72
CA MET A 60 -4.03 2.17 3.88
C MET A 60 -4.80 2.68 5.12
N LYS A 61 -6.11 2.90 4.97
CA LYS A 61 -6.98 3.37 6.05
C LYS A 61 -7.59 2.22 6.84
N LYS A 62 -7.63 2.40 8.16
CA LYS A 62 -8.29 1.46 9.07
C LYS A 62 -9.80 1.45 8.80
N GLY A 63 -10.37 0.25 8.69
CA GLY A 63 -11.80 0.05 8.44
C GLY A 63 -12.19 0.11 6.96
N SER A 64 -11.21 0.21 6.06
CA SER A 64 -11.41 0.13 4.62
C SER A 64 -10.99 -1.24 4.09
N GLU A 65 -11.71 -1.73 3.08
CA GLU A 65 -11.43 -2.98 2.39
C GLU A 65 -10.54 -2.76 1.15
N TYR A 66 -9.57 -3.65 0.93
CA TYR A 66 -8.63 -3.54 -0.18
C TYR A 66 -8.34 -4.89 -0.84
N VAL A 67 -8.08 -4.86 -2.14
CA VAL A 67 -7.21 -5.84 -2.79
C VAL A 67 -5.79 -5.32 -2.75
N ILE A 68 -4.86 -6.15 -2.29
CA ILE A 68 -3.44 -5.79 -2.16
C ILE A 68 -2.54 -6.82 -2.83
N PHE A 69 -1.57 -6.34 -3.59
CA PHE A 69 -0.53 -7.13 -4.20
C PHE A 69 0.71 -7.06 -3.32
N LEU A 70 1.18 -8.22 -2.86
CA LEU A 70 2.26 -8.32 -1.90
C LEU A 70 3.43 -9.14 -2.45
N GLY A 71 4.64 -8.71 -2.12
CA GLY A 71 5.87 -9.46 -2.37
C GLY A 71 6.51 -9.89 -1.05
N LYS A 72 6.92 -11.16 -0.94
CA LYS A 72 7.67 -11.66 0.22
C LYS A 72 9.15 -11.33 0.05
N ASN A 73 9.72 -10.61 1.01
CA ASN A 73 11.15 -10.31 1.01
C ASN A 73 11.97 -11.50 1.57
N THR A 74 13.30 -11.40 1.52
CA THR A 74 14.22 -12.44 2.00
C THR A 74 14.15 -12.70 3.50
N PHE A 75 13.53 -11.79 4.27
CA PHE A 75 13.28 -11.92 5.71
C PHE A 75 11.91 -12.55 6.01
N GLY A 76 11.15 -12.96 4.98
CA GLY A 76 9.84 -13.56 5.12
C GLY A 76 8.70 -12.56 5.37
N GLN A 77 8.97 -11.26 5.32
CA GLN A 77 7.97 -10.21 5.50
C GLN A 77 7.35 -9.82 4.16
N TYR A 78 6.10 -9.39 4.17
CA TYR A 78 5.39 -8.94 2.97
C TYR A 78 5.39 -7.42 2.87
N SER A 79 5.66 -6.89 1.69
CA SER A 79 5.52 -5.47 1.37
C SER A 79 4.53 -5.27 0.22
N VAL A 80 3.82 -4.14 0.22
CA VAL A 80 3.08 -3.71 -0.98
C VAL A 80 4.07 -3.57 -2.13
N ILE A 81 3.78 -4.23 -3.26
CA ILE A 81 4.56 -4.09 -4.49
C ILE A 81 3.85 -3.14 -5.44
N ASN A 82 4.58 -2.50 -6.35
CA ASN A 82 4.01 -1.55 -7.32
C ASN A 82 3.38 -0.28 -6.69
N MET A 83 3.90 0.16 -5.53
CA MET A 83 3.54 1.43 -4.88
C MET A 83 2.02 1.62 -4.77
N GLN A 84 1.49 2.76 -5.23
CA GLN A 84 0.07 3.08 -5.12
C GLN A 84 -0.78 2.17 -6.01
N ALA A 85 -0.25 1.70 -7.14
CA ALA A 85 -0.87 0.70 -8.02
C ALA A 85 -0.78 -0.75 -7.48
N GLY A 86 -0.27 -0.94 -6.26
CA GLY A 86 -0.24 -2.21 -5.54
C GLY A 86 -1.43 -2.49 -4.63
N LYS A 87 -2.28 -1.50 -4.40
CA LYS A 87 -3.43 -1.58 -3.51
C LYS A 87 -4.65 -0.94 -4.15
N PHE A 88 -5.84 -1.43 -3.87
CA PHE A 88 -7.08 -0.97 -4.47
C PHE A 88 -8.22 -0.99 -3.46
N ASN A 89 -8.75 0.18 -3.11
CA ASN A 89 -9.87 0.28 -2.19
C ASN A 89 -11.17 -0.24 -2.82
N LEU A 90 -11.78 -1.27 -2.23
CA LEU A 90 -12.94 -1.96 -2.80
C LEU A 90 -14.27 -1.32 -2.43
N ASP A 91 -14.38 -0.84 -1.20
CA ASP A 91 -15.62 -0.36 -0.58
C ASP A 91 -15.86 1.16 -0.76
N GLY A 92 -14.92 1.88 -1.37
CA GLY A 92 -15.00 3.33 -1.58
C GLY A 92 -14.79 4.18 -0.32
N THR A 93 -14.35 3.59 0.79
CA THR A 93 -14.13 4.30 2.06
C THR A 93 -12.75 4.98 2.15
N ASP A 94 -11.85 4.72 1.20
CA ASP A 94 -10.58 5.44 1.04
C ASP A 94 -10.53 6.25 -0.27
N PRO A 95 -11.03 7.51 -0.27
CA PRO A 95 -10.97 8.36 -1.45
C PRO A 95 -9.53 8.77 -1.85
N ASP A 96 -8.56 8.64 -0.93
CA ASP A 96 -7.17 8.96 -1.19
C ASP A 96 -6.44 7.80 -1.90
N ASP A 97 -7.10 6.66 -2.11
CA ASP A 97 -6.50 5.53 -2.83
C ASP A 97 -6.32 5.83 -4.33
N LEU A 98 -7.20 6.68 -4.89
CA LEU A 98 -7.17 7.07 -6.30
C LEU A 98 -6.48 8.42 -6.54
N SER A 99 -6.00 9.10 -5.50
CA SER A 99 -5.30 10.37 -5.64
C SER A 99 -3.81 10.11 -5.90
N GLY A 100 -3.30 10.54 -7.06
CA GLY A 100 -1.89 10.40 -7.41
C GLY A 100 -1.60 10.46 -8.92
N GLU A 101 -0.33 10.65 -9.26
CA GLU A 101 0.13 10.72 -10.66
C GLU A 101 -0.05 9.40 -11.41
N GLU A 102 -0.02 8.25 -10.71
CA GLU A 102 -0.25 6.92 -11.27
C GLU A 102 -1.75 6.59 -11.49
N SER A 103 -2.64 7.56 -11.31
CA SER A 103 -4.10 7.34 -11.33
C SER A 103 -4.61 6.67 -12.61
N PHE A 104 -4.02 6.92 -13.77
CA PHE A 104 -4.48 6.30 -15.02
C PHE A 104 -4.23 4.77 -15.05
N ASN A 105 -2.98 4.34 -14.85
CA ASN A 105 -2.64 2.91 -14.82
C ASN A 105 -3.36 2.19 -13.69
N LYS A 106 -3.47 2.84 -12.53
CA LYS A 106 -4.23 2.31 -11.40
C LYS A 106 -5.71 2.11 -11.75
N GLN A 107 -6.35 3.09 -12.40
CA GLN A 107 -7.74 2.96 -12.82
C GLN A 107 -7.95 1.84 -13.83
N GLU A 108 -7.02 1.67 -14.78
CA GLU A 108 -7.06 0.58 -15.75
C GLU A 108 -6.99 -0.79 -15.05
N ILE A 109 -6.00 -1.01 -14.18
CA ILE A 109 -5.86 -2.25 -13.41
C ILE A 109 -7.10 -2.47 -12.55
N PHE A 110 -7.62 -1.43 -11.90
CA PHE A 110 -8.79 -1.56 -11.04
C PHE A 110 -10.06 -1.91 -11.83
N THR A 111 -10.19 -1.36 -13.04
CA THR A 111 -11.29 -1.70 -13.96
C THR A 111 -11.17 -3.15 -14.42
N GLU A 112 -9.96 -3.62 -14.72
CA GLU A 112 -9.70 -5.01 -15.09
C GLU A 112 -10.06 -5.96 -13.93
N LEU A 113 -9.62 -5.64 -12.70
CA LEU A 113 -9.95 -6.40 -11.50
C LEU A 113 -11.47 -6.53 -11.29
N LYS A 114 -12.20 -5.42 -11.42
CA LYS A 114 -13.66 -5.41 -11.27
C LYS A 114 -14.40 -6.09 -12.42
N THR A 115 -13.82 -6.12 -13.62
CA THR A 115 -14.46 -6.73 -14.79
C THR A 115 -14.23 -8.24 -14.83
N ASN A 116 -12.98 -8.65 -14.67
CA ASN A 116 -12.55 -10.03 -14.93
C ASN A 116 -12.54 -10.90 -13.68
N PHE A 117 -12.46 -10.30 -12.48
CA PHE A 117 -12.34 -11.01 -11.20
C PHE A 117 -13.46 -10.69 -10.21
N SER A 118 -14.61 -10.21 -10.71
CA SER A 118 -15.73 -9.78 -9.86
C SER A 118 -16.32 -10.88 -8.97
N GLN A 119 -16.09 -12.16 -9.28
CA GLN A 119 -16.60 -13.27 -8.46
C GLN A 119 -15.68 -13.55 -7.27
N GLU A 120 -14.39 -13.36 -7.46
CA GLU A 120 -13.34 -13.55 -6.47
C GLU A 120 -13.21 -12.36 -5.50
N LEU A 121 -13.74 -11.19 -5.90
CA LEU A 121 -13.71 -9.95 -5.11
C LEU A 121 -15.01 -9.70 -4.33
N LYS A 122 -15.84 -10.72 -4.12
CA LYS A 122 -17.10 -10.67 -3.37
C LYS A 122 -16.98 -11.30 -1.99
#